data_AF-A0A1Q6UJ66-F1
#
_entry.id   AF-A0A1Q6UJ66-F1
#
_cell.length_a   1.000
_cell.length_b   1.000
_cell.length_c   1.000
_cell.angle_alpha   90.00
_cell.angle_beta   90.00
_cell.angle_gamma   90.00
#
_symmetry.space_group_name_H-M   'P 1'
#
loop_
_entity.id
_entity.type
_entity.pdbx_description
1 polymer ?
#
loop_
_entity_poly.entity_id
_entity_poly.type
_entity_poly.pdbx_seq_one_letter_code
_entity_poly.pdbx_strand_id
1 'polypeptide(L)'
;MKNNCDISEASEHFSSLFPKGQEWFSPKEAGYIIGRSDQFVRNSFYSGKIFGHLSNGLAKRGEEKKTYMRVHRDAIVLFLMESANYTPESFMQELESVILNRSDYQLFRLEKVIRDRLSGRR
;
A
#
# COMPACT_ATOMS: atom_id res chain seq x y z
N MET A 1 -16.11 -20.91 -19.44
CA MET A 1 -14.72 -20.91 -18.92
C MET A 1 -13.89 -19.92 -19.74
N LYS A 2 -13.85 -18.63 -19.36
CA LYS A 2 -12.95 -17.61 -19.92
C LYS A 2 -12.93 -16.37 -18.98
N ASN A 3 -12.48 -16.54 -17.73
CA ASN A 3 -12.43 -15.42 -16.76
C ASN A 3 -11.06 -15.27 -16.07
N ASN A 4 -10.02 -15.99 -16.50
CA ASN A 4 -8.71 -15.97 -15.82
C ASN A 4 -7.63 -15.14 -16.54
N CYS A 5 -7.92 -14.52 -17.69
CA CYS A 5 -6.89 -13.84 -18.48
C CYS A 5 -6.68 -12.37 -18.08
N ASP A 6 -7.74 -11.66 -17.68
CA ASP A 6 -7.67 -10.20 -17.49
C ASP A 6 -7.31 -9.78 -16.05
N ILE A 7 -7.44 -10.70 -15.08
CA ILE A 7 -7.08 -10.46 -13.68
C ILE A 7 -5.55 -10.43 -13.49
N SER A 8 -4.82 -11.17 -14.34
CA SER A 8 -3.36 -11.24 -14.30
C SER A 8 -2.70 -9.92 -14.66
N GLU A 9 -3.17 -9.23 -15.72
CA GLU A 9 -2.60 -7.96 -16.17
C GLU A 9 -2.88 -6.81 -15.18
N ALA A 10 -4.00 -6.86 -14.46
CA ALA A 10 -4.40 -5.81 -13.51
C ALA A 10 -3.48 -5.70 -12.28
N SER A 11 -2.94 -6.83 -11.79
CA SER A 11 -1.95 -6.84 -10.71
C SER A 11 -0.57 -6.34 -11.16
N GLU A 12 -0.34 -6.15 -12.46
CA GLU A 12 1.01 -5.94 -12.97
C GLU A 12 1.48 -4.48 -12.93
N HIS A 13 0.55 -3.52 -12.90
CA HIS A 13 0.87 -2.11 -13.18
C HIS A 13 1.88 -1.52 -12.18
N PHE A 14 1.65 -1.57 -10.86
CA PHE A 14 2.72 -1.24 -9.91
C PHE A 14 3.64 -2.41 -9.55
N SER A 15 3.29 -3.66 -9.85
CA SER A 15 4.15 -4.80 -9.50
C SER A 15 5.57 -4.66 -10.08
N SER A 16 5.68 -4.05 -11.26
CA SER A 16 6.95 -3.76 -11.93
C SER A 16 7.83 -2.77 -11.17
N LEU A 17 7.24 -1.91 -10.32
CA LEU A 17 7.95 -0.94 -9.49
C LEU A 17 8.57 -1.57 -8.24
N PHE A 18 8.09 -2.74 -7.83
CA PHE A 18 8.51 -3.38 -6.59
C PHE A 18 9.46 -4.56 -6.86
N PRO A 19 10.54 -4.71 -6.07
CA PRO A 19 11.33 -5.94 -6.05
C PRO A 19 10.47 -7.16 -5.71
N LYS A 20 10.70 -8.27 -6.40
CA LYS A 20 9.92 -9.52 -6.21
C LYS A 20 10.02 -10.00 -4.75
N GLY A 21 8.85 -10.21 -4.12
CA GLY A 21 8.75 -10.77 -2.76
C GLY A 21 9.05 -9.79 -1.62
N GLN A 22 9.33 -8.51 -1.91
CA GLN A 22 9.58 -7.51 -0.87
C GLN A 22 8.29 -6.77 -0.49
N GLU A 23 7.91 -6.86 0.78
CA GLU A 23 6.73 -6.17 1.33
C GLU A 23 7.07 -4.90 2.11
N TRP A 24 8.28 -4.82 2.64
CA TRP A 24 8.69 -3.75 3.55
C TRP A 24 9.85 -2.93 2.98
N PHE A 25 9.67 -1.62 2.99
CA PHE A 25 10.58 -0.66 2.38
C PHE A 25 11.08 0.35 3.40
N SER A 26 12.37 0.65 3.37
CA SER A 26 12.93 1.81 4.06
C SER A 26 12.44 3.13 3.41
N PRO A 27 12.56 4.28 4.09
CA PRO A 27 12.18 5.58 3.51
C PRO A 27 12.89 5.89 2.19
N LYS A 28 14.15 5.47 2.06
CA LYS A 28 14.93 5.63 0.83
C LYS A 28 14.36 4.80 -0.32
N GLU A 29 14.06 3.53 -0.07
CA GLU A 29 13.49 2.63 -1.09
C GLU A 29 12.08 3.07 -1.49
N ALA A 30 11.23 3.42 -0.51
CA ALA A 30 9.90 3.95 -0.77
C ALA A 30 9.96 5.26 -1.59
N GLY A 31 10.90 6.15 -1.25
CA GLY A 31 11.12 7.40 -1.98
C GLY A 31 11.50 7.16 -3.44
N TYR A 32 12.39 6.19 -3.67
CA TYR A 32 12.76 5.78 -5.02
C TYR A 32 11.56 5.31 -5.84
N ILE A 33 10.68 4.50 -5.26
CA ILE A 33 9.47 3.98 -5.92
C ILE A 33 8.49 5.10 -6.28
N ILE A 34 8.26 6.05 -5.38
CA ILE A 34 7.28 7.14 -5.59
C ILE A 34 7.88 8.39 -6.27
N GLY A 35 9.15 8.35 -6.69
CA GLY A 35 9.83 9.49 -7.29
C GLY A 35 9.98 10.70 -6.36
N ARG A 36 10.29 10.47 -5.08
CA ARG A 36 10.47 11.50 -4.04
C ARG A 36 11.71 11.25 -3.19
N SER A 37 12.12 12.27 -2.44
CA SER A 37 13.25 12.16 -1.51
C SER A 37 12.92 11.30 -0.29
N ASP A 38 13.96 10.73 0.36
CA ASP A 38 13.85 10.08 1.66
C ASP A 38 13.14 11.01 2.68
N GLN A 39 13.58 12.27 2.76
CA GLN A 39 13.02 13.23 3.71
C GLN A 39 11.51 13.47 3.48
N PHE A 40 11.06 13.49 2.22
CA PHE A 40 9.64 13.58 1.90
C PHE A 40 8.87 12.39 2.46
N VAL A 41 9.39 11.17 2.34
CA VAL A 41 8.75 9.96 2.88
C VAL A 41 8.68 10.02 4.40
N ARG A 42 9.75 10.44 5.08
CA ARG A 42 9.74 10.62 6.55
C ARG A 42 8.70 11.64 7.00
N ASN A 43 8.66 12.80 6.34
CA ASN A 43 7.68 13.83 6.67
C ASN A 43 6.26 13.32 6.44
N SER A 44 6.03 12.62 5.32
CA SER A 44 4.73 12.02 4.99
C SER A 44 4.33 10.92 5.96
N PHE A 45 5.28 10.16 6.49
CA PHE A 45 5.03 9.18 7.55
C PHE A 45 4.55 9.86 8.83
N TYR A 46 5.29 10.87 9.31
CA TYR A 46 4.95 11.55 10.56
C TYR A 46 3.68 12.40 10.45
N SER A 47 3.31 12.85 9.25
CA SER A 47 2.04 13.54 9.00
C SER A 47 0.86 12.59 8.77
N GLY A 48 1.08 11.28 8.74
CA GLY A 48 0.04 10.27 8.46
C GLY A 48 -0.38 10.17 6.99
N LYS A 49 0.36 10.81 6.07
CA LYS A 49 0.10 10.75 4.63
C LYS A 49 0.55 9.42 4.01
N ILE A 50 1.62 8.82 4.53
CA ILE A 50 2.05 7.47 4.15
C ILE A 50 2.07 6.62 5.41
N PHE A 51 1.29 5.54 5.43
CA PHE A 51 1.27 4.63 6.57
C PHE A 51 2.50 3.73 6.63
N GLY A 52 2.91 3.35 7.82
CA GLY A 52 4.01 2.40 8.03
C GLY A 52 4.19 2.06 9.51
N HIS A 53 5.29 1.39 9.81
CA HIS A 53 5.64 0.94 11.15
C HIS A 53 7.03 1.42 11.55
N LEU A 54 7.18 1.70 12.84
CA LEU A 54 8.49 1.78 13.48
C LEU A 54 8.86 0.38 13.96
N SER A 55 9.81 -0.25 13.29
CA SER A 55 10.33 -1.57 13.65
C SER A 55 11.55 -1.41 14.56
N ASN A 56 11.56 -2.09 15.69
CA ASN A 56 12.76 -2.15 16.53
C ASN A 56 13.75 -3.14 15.91
N GLY A 57 14.98 -2.70 15.73
CA GLY A 57 16.10 -3.57 15.43
C GLY A 57 16.37 -4.55 16.56
N LEU A 58 16.91 -5.72 16.20
CA LEU A 58 17.53 -6.61 17.17
C LEU A 58 18.74 -5.88 17.77
N ALA A 59 18.69 -5.61 19.07
CA ALA A 59 19.81 -5.07 19.83
C ALA A 59 20.22 -6.08 20.90
N LYS A 60 21.53 -6.22 21.14
CA LYS A 60 22.02 -7.07 22.23
C LYS A 60 21.68 -6.43 23.58
N ARG A 61 21.65 -7.24 24.63
CA ARG A 61 21.39 -6.76 26.00
C ARG A 61 22.47 -5.74 26.39
N GLY A 62 22.06 -4.51 26.65
CA GLY A 62 22.94 -3.38 26.98
C GLY A 62 23.21 -2.40 25.83
N GLU A 63 22.76 -2.71 24.61
CA GLU A 63 22.83 -1.79 23.46
C GLU A 63 21.52 -1.03 23.26
N GLU A 64 21.62 0.19 22.73
CA GLU A 64 20.46 0.99 22.37
C GLU A 64 19.70 0.36 21.20
N LYS A 65 18.38 0.23 21.34
CA LYS A 65 17.52 -0.30 20.27
C LYS A 65 17.46 0.71 19.13
N LYS A 66 18.06 0.38 17.99
CA LYS A 66 17.86 1.14 16.75
C LYS A 66 16.44 0.94 16.26
N THR A 67 15.67 2.02 16.15
CA THR A 67 14.34 2.01 15.55
C THR A 67 14.43 2.36 14.07
N TYR A 68 13.83 1.53 13.22
CA TYR A 68 13.81 1.72 11.77
C TYR A 68 12.39 1.98 11.29
N MET A 69 12.21 3.03 10.49
CA MET A 69 10.96 3.28 9.78
C MET A 69 10.83 2.30 8.60
N ARG A 70 9.66 1.67 8.48
CA ARG A 70 9.32 0.75 7.40
C ARG A 70 7.94 1.08 6.85
N VAL A 71 7.84 1.18 5.53
CA VAL A 71 6.59 1.40 4.80
C VAL A 71 6.20 0.07 4.14
N HIS A 72 4.96 -0.36 4.33
CA HIS A 72 4.44 -1.57 3.70
C HIS A 72 4.08 -1.29 2.23
N ARG A 73 4.22 -2.29 1.36
CA ARG A 73 3.87 -2.20 -0.07
C ARG A 73 2.51 -1.57 -0.32
N ASP A 74 1.47 -2.08 0.34
CA ASP A 74 0.10 -1.56 0.19
C ASP A 74 -0.02 -0.06 0.53
N ALA A 75 0.75 0.44 1.50
CA ALA A 75 0.73 1.86 1.84
C ALA A 75 1.37 2.73 0.74
N ILE A 76 2.37 2.19 0.03
CA ILE A 76 2.96 2.83 -1.15
C ILE A 76 1.96 2.83 -2.30
N VAL A 77 1.29 1.70 -2.55
CA VAL A 77 0.26 1.58 -3.60
C VAL A 77 -0.89 2.57 -3.33
N LEU A 78 -1.41 2.63 -2.11
CA LEU A 78 -2.46 3.57 -1.73
C LEU A 78 -2.04 5.03 -1.94
N PHE A 79 -0.81 5.39 -1.54
CA PHE A 79 -0.28 6.73 -1.77
C PHE A 79 -0.17 7.03 -3.27
N LEU A 80 0.33 6.08 -4.06
CA LEU A 80 0.43 6.24 -5.50
C LEU A 80 -0.94 6.47 -6.10
N MET A 81 -1.94 5.63 -5.77
CA MET A 81 -3.33 5.75 -6.22
C MET A 81 -3.97 7.11 -5.88
N GLU A 82 -3.67 7.68 -4.71
CA GLU A 82 -4.20 8.99 -4.29
C GLU A 82 -3.54 10.15 -5.06
N SER A 83 -2.24 10.04 -5.36
CA SER A 83 -1.42 11.19 -5.75
C SER A 83 -1.09 11.28 -7.23
N ALA A 84 -1.28 10.21 -8.00
CA ALA A 84 -1.02 10.21 -9.44
C ALA A 84 -2.30 10.25 -10.27
N ASN A 85 -2.17 10.78 -11.50
CA ASN A 85 -3.28 10.95 -12.43
C ASN A 85 -3.55 9.62 -13.16
N TYR A 86 -4.32 8.73 -12.55
CA TYR A 86 -4.75 7.48 -13.21
C TYR A 86 -6.04 7.66 -14.00
N THR A 87 -6.22 6.80 -15.01
CA THR A 87 -7.54 6.57 -15.57
C THR A 87 -8.42 5.87 -14.53
N PRO A 88 -9.76 6.02 -14.60
CA PRO A 88 -10.68 5.30 -13.72
C PRO A 88 -10.45 3.78 -13.70
N GLU A 89 -10.07 3.20 -14.84
CA GLU A 89 -9.83 1.77 -14.99
C GLU A 89 -8.59 1.32 -14.20
N SER A 90 -7.47 2.02 -14.34
CA SER A 90 -6.24 1.71 -13.60
C SER A 90 -6.42 1.92 -12.09
N PHE A 91 -7.21 2.92 -11.69
CA PHE A 91 -7.57 3.10 -10.29
C PHE A 91 -8.34 1.89 -9.74
N MET A 92 -9.35 1.39 -10.46
CA MET A 92 -10.15 0.25 -10.01
C MET A 92 -9.33 -1.04 -9.91
N GLN A 93 -8.42 -1.27 -10.87
CA GLN A 93 -7.52 -2.43 -10.85
C GLN A 93 -6.62 -2.45 -9.61
N GLU A 94 -6.02 -1.30 -9.29
CA GLU A 94 -5.13 -1.20 -8.14
C GLU A 94 -5.88 -1.30 -6.82
N LEU A 95 -7.10 -0.75 -6.76
CA LEU A 95 -7.98 -0.90 -5.60
C LEU A 95 -8.29 -2.38 -5.33
N GLU A 96 -8.60 -3.14 -6.37
CA GLU A 96 -8.86 -4.58 -6.26
C GLU A 96 -7.65 -5.33 -5.68
N SER A 97 -6.44 -5.02 -6.17
CA SER A 97 -5.20 -5.66 -5.68
C SER A 97 -4.99 -5.43 -4.17
N VAL A 98 -5.29 -4.22 -3.68
CA VAL A 98 -5.18 -3.87 -2.26
C VAL A 98 -6.25 -4.58 -1.43
N ILE A 99 -7.47 -4.70 -1.97
CA ILE A 99 -8.60 -5.37 -1.32
C ILE A 99 -8.33 -6.87 -1.15
N LEU A 100 -7.76 -7.55 -2.15
CA LEU A 100 -7.46 -8.99 -2.10
C LEU A 100 -6.48 -9.37 -0.98
N ASN A 101 -5.67 -8.43 -0.49
CA ASN A 101 -4.74 -8.65 0.61
C ASN A 101 -5.35 -8.37 2.01
N ARG A 102 -6.66 -8.11 2.10
CA ARG A 102 -7.34 -7.78 3.36
C ARG A 102 -7.93 -9.05 4.01
N SER A 103 -8.09 -9.01 5.33
CA SER A 103 -8.72 -10.11 6.06
C SER A 103 -10.23 -10.17 5.83
N ASP A 104 -10.85 -11.33 6.04
CA ASP A 104 -12.30 -11.52 5.90
C ASP A 104 -13.12 -10.49 6.68
N TYR A 105 -12.68 -10.16 7.90
CA TYR A 105 -13.32 -9.13 8.70
C TYR A 105 -13.28 -7.75 8.02
N GLN A 106 -12.13 -7.38 7.46
CA GLN A 106 -11.95 -6.12 6.74
C GLN A 106 -12.81 -6.10 5.47
N LEU A 107 -12.89 -7.22 4.74
CA LEU A 107 -13.72 -7.36 3.54
C LEU A 107 -15.20 -7.23 3.86
N PHE A 108 -15.69 -7.90 4.92
CA PHE A 108 -17.07 -7.80 5.37
C PHE A 108 -17.45 -6.36 5.76
N ARG A 109 -16.55 -5.66 6.44
CA ARG A 109 -16.74 -4.23 6.77
C ARG A 109 -16.83 -3.37 5.52
N LEU A 110 -16.01 -3.62 4.51
CA LEU A 110 -16.02 -2.89 3.24
C LEU A 110 -17.29 -3.18 2.44
N GLU A 111 -17.71 -4.44 2.35
CA GLU A 111 -18.96 -4.86 1.70
C GLU A 111 -20.15 -4.08 2.23
N LYS A 112 -20.27 -3.96 3.57
CA LYS A 112 -21.34 -3.19 4.20
C LYS A 112 -21.36 -1.73 3.71
N VAL A 113 -20.21 -1.06 3.72
CA VAL A 113 -20.10 0.35 3.29
C VAL A 113 -20.51 0.51 1.83
N ILE A 114 -20.08 -0.41 0.96
CA ILE A 114 -20.42 -0.41 -0.47
C ILE A 114 -21.93 -0.61 -0.65
N ARG A 115 -22.53 -1.60 0.04
CA ARG A 115 -23.97 -1.88 -0.03
C ARG A 115 -24.81 -0.70 0.47
N ASP A 116 -24.42 -0.07 1.57
CA ASP A 116 -25.11 1.10 2.12
C ASP A 116 -25.10 2.26 1.09
N ARG A 117 -23.94 2.49 0.45
CA ARG A 117 -23.79 3.51 -0.61
C ARG A 117 -24.65 3.23 -1.85
N LEU A 118 -24.72 1.98 -2.30
CA LEU A 118 -25.49 1.56 -3.48
C LEU A 118 -27.01 1.56 -3.23
N SER A 119 -27.42 1.24 -2.01
CA SER A 119 -28.83 1.24 -1.60
C SER A 119 -29.38 2.65 -1.29
N GLY A 120 -28.56 3.69 -1.38
CA GLY A 120 -28.96 5.07 -1.10
C GLY A 120 -29.18 5.36 0.38
N ARG A 121 -28.81 4.43 1.27
CA ARG A 121 -28.84 4.63 2.73
C ARG A 121 -27.57 5.37 3.14
N ARG A 122 -27.59 6.69 2.98
CA ARG A 122 -26.62 7.59 3.60
C ARG A 122 -27.31 8.51 4.57
#